data_AF-A0A538MEI7-F1
#
_entry.id   AF-A0A538MEI7-F1
#
_cell.length_a   1.000
_cell.length_b   1.000
_cell.length_c   1.000
_cell.angle_alpha   90.00
_cell.angle_beta   90.00
_cell.angle_gamma   90.00
#
_symmetry.space_group_name_H-M   'P 1'
#
loop_
_entity.id
_entity.type
_entity.pdbx_description
1 polymer ?
#
loop_
_entity_poly.entity_id
_entity_poly.type
_entity_poly.pdbx_seq_one_letter_code
_entity_poly.pdbx_strand_id
1 'polypeptide(L)'
;MREVQAGLWHWQAPHPEWTPEQWWPQLVSSYALDDGLRLILFDPLAAPEEILDAAADREPVVVLTAPWHERDAQSLVERLGAPVFTPPPDTADDLVRKYGIAPEEIPEGWHSPDVAWLLKAGGEAHLYGAGDRLPIGIEAFPGRSHNDLVLWIERVSAVVTGDSLVDFGRGFEVPREVLQHGVTRERVVEGLRPLFRCRSRWCFRRTEHRQTVPRSNERFPEADAVRRLEGTPLPFKGWGDGVPPATRR
;
A
#
# COMPACT_ATOMS: atom_id res chain seq x y z
N MET A 1 -12.77 -13.66 5.79
CA MET A 1 -11.64 -13.30 6.69
C MET A 1 -10.90 -14.56 7.09
N ARG A 2 -9.59 -14.49 7.33
CA ARG A 2 -8.78 -15.58 7.92
C ARG A 2 -7.76 -15.01 8.91
N GLU A 3 -7.49 -15.74 9.97
CA GLU A 3 -6.34 -15.48 10.84
C GLU A 3 -5.08 -16.13 10.24
N VAL A 4 -4.07 -15.32 9.95
CA VAL A 4 -2.82 -15.78 9.31
C VAL A 4 -1.82 -16.27 10.35
N GLN A 5 -1.83 -15.65 11.52
CA GLN A 5 -1.17 -16.05 12.75
C GLN A 5 -1.93 -15.43 13.92
N ALA A 6 -1.68 -15.90 15.15
CA ALA A 6 -2.35 -15.39 16.34
C ALA A 6 -2.33 -13.85 16.38
N GLY A 7 -3.52 -13.25 16.39
CA GLY A 7 -3.69 -11.80 16.44
C GLY A 7 -3.48 -11.06 15.12
N LEU A 8 -3.20 -11.74 14.01
CA LEU A 8 -3.04 -11.13 12.68
C LEU A 8 -4.06 -11.71 11.70
N TRP A 9 -4.96 -10.86 11.22
CA TRP A 9 -6.01 -11.23 10.30
C TRP A 9 -5.80 -10.65 8.92
N HIS A 10 -6.33 -11.36 7.92
CA HIS A 10 -6.38 -10.96 6.52
C HIS A 10 -7.80 -11.16 6.01
N TRP A 11 -8.31 -10.18 5.26
CA TRP A 11 -9.51 -10.34 4.46
C TRP A 11 -9.36 -9.60 3.13
N GLN A 12 -10.33 -9.80 2.26
CA GLN A 12 -10.40 -9.11 0.99
C GLN A 12 -11.79 -8.53 0.80
N ALA A 13 -11.87 -7.42 0.08
CA ALA A 13 -13.11 -6.74 -0.26
C ALA A 13 -13.02 -6.17 -1.69
N PRO A 14 -14.15 -6.01 -2.39
CA PRO A 14 -14.16 -5.43 -3.73
C PRO A 14 -13.75 -3.96 -3.66
N HIS A 15 -12.72 -3.57 -4.43
CA HIS A 15 -12.28 -2.19 -4.48
C HIS A 15 -13.35 -1.31 -5.16
N PRO A 16 -13.73 -0.17 -4.57
CA PRO A 16 -14.86 0.65 -5.03
C PRO A 16 -14.65 1.21 -6.44
N GLU A 17 -13.41 1.59 -6.78
CA GLU A 17 -13.07 2.12 -8.11
C GLU A 17 -12.66 1.04 -9.13
N TRP A 18 -12.80 -0.25 -8.81
CA TRP A 18 -12.37 -1.29 -9.75
C TRP A 18 -13.30 -1.39 -10.95
N THR A 19 -12.71 -1.57 -12.13
CA THR A 19 -13.41 -1.86 -13.38
C THR A 19 -12.75 -3.06 -14.08
N PRO A 20 -13.45 -3.76 -15.00
CA PRO A 20 -12.88 -4.91 -15.72
C PRO A 20 -11.61 -4.61 -16.53
N GLU A 21 -11.36 -3.34 -16.85
CA GLU A 21 -10.16 -2.88 -17.58
C GLU A 21 -8.91 -2.81 -16.68
N GLN A 22 -9.06 -2.93 -15.37
CA GLN A 22 -7.96 -2.91 -14.43
C GLN A 22 -7.11 -4.19 -14.56
N TRP A 23 -5.78 -4.02 -14.53
CA TRP A 23 -4.82 -5.13 -14.61
C TRP A 23 -4.74 -5.97 -13.33
N TRP A 24 -5.32 -5.49 -12.24
CA TRP A 24 -5.36 -6.11 -10.91
C TRP A 24 -6.77 -6.62 -10.59
N PRO A 25 -6.92 -7.64 -9.72
CA PRO A 25 -8.22 -8.25 -9.43
C PRO A 25 -9.12 -7.35 -8.59
N GLN A 26 -10.45 -7.49 -8.74
CA GLN A 26 -11.43 -6.70 -7.99
C GLN A 26 -11.27 -6.78 -6.47
N LEU A 27 -10.91 -7.95 -5.96
CA LEU A 27 -10.72 -8.17 -4.52
C LEU A 27 -9.33 -7.72 -4.08
N VAL A 28 -9.29 -6.72 -3.20
CA VAL A 28 -8.05 -6.18 -2.62
C VAL A 28 -7.93 -6.56 -1.16
N SER A 29 -6.69 -6.70 -0.69
CA SER A 29 -6.40 -7.15 0.68
C SER A 29 -6.40 -6.01 1.69
N SER A 30 -6.77 -6.37 2.91
CA SER A 30 -6.64 -5.58 4.13
C SER A 30 -6.21 -6.50 5.27
N TYR A 31 -5.58 -5.93 6.31
CA TYR A 31 -5.08 -6.69 7.44
C TYR A 31 -5.41 -5.99 8.76
N ALA A 32 -5.45 -6.76 9.85
CA ALA A 32 -5.57 -6.24 11.20
C ALA A 32 -4.60 -6.97 12.12
N LEU A 33 -3.97 -6.25 13.05
CA LEU A 33 -3.09 -6.80 14.08
C LEU A 33 -3.59 -6.36 15.46
N ASP A 34 -3.94 -7.32 16.32
CA ASP A 34 -4.07 -7.11 17.76
C ASP A 34 -2.68 -7.30 18.40
N ASP A 35 -2.11 -6.21 18.91
CA ASP A 35 -0.83 -6.22 19.62
C ASP A 35 -1.00 -6.36 21.16
N GLY A 36 -2.23 -6.59 21.62
CA GLY A 36 -2.62 -6.66 23.03
C GLY A 36 -2.89 -5.31 23.68
N LEU A 37 -2.51 -4.20 23.05
CA LEU A 37 -2.87 -2.84 23.45
C LEU A 37 -3.72 -2.16 22.37
N ARG A 38 -3.34 -2.37 21.11
CA ARG A 38 -3.89 -1.72 19.93
C ARG A 38 -4.47 -2.72 18.97
N LEU A 39 -5.48 -2.27 18.23
CA LEU A 39 -5.94 -2.89 17.00
C LEU A 39 -5.45 -2.05 15.83
N ILE A 40 -4.42 -2.55 15.13
CA ILE A 40 -3.78 -1.86 14.01
C ILE A 40 -4.39 -2.38 12.70
N LEU A 41 -5.08 -1.52 11.97
CA LEU A 41 -5.74 -1.79 10.69
C LEU A 41 -4.85 -1.30 9.54
N PHE A 42 -4.46 -2.22 8.66
CA PHE A 42 -3.65 -1.93 7.49
C PHE A 42 -4.51 -1.84 6.24
N ASP A 43 -4.46 -0.68 5.58
CA ASP A 43 -5.19 -0.37 4.36
C ASP A 43 -6.66 -0.85 4.40
N PRO A 44 -7.47 -0.39 5.39
CA PRO A 44 -8.77 -0.96 5.70
C PRO A 44 -9.81 -0.77 4.58
N LEU A 45 -10.55 -1.83 4.28
CA LEU A 45 -11.72 -1.80 3.40
C LEU A 45 -12.70 -2.90 3.80
N ALA A 46 -13.96 -2.52 4.04
CA ALA A 46 -15.03 -3.38 4.52
C ALA A 46 -14.54 -4.30 5.65
N ALA A 47 -13.98 -3.70 6.71
CA ALA A 47 -13.49 -4.43 7.86
C ALA A 47 -14.65 -5.28 8.47
N PRO A 48 -14.45 -6.61 8.67
CA PRO A 48 -15.47 -7.47 9.28
C PRO A 48 -15.90 -6.96 10.66
N GLU A 49 -17.16 -7.14 11.02
CA GLU A 49 -17.70 -6.70 12.32
C GLU A 49 -16.89 -7.30 13.48
N GLU A 50 -16.43 -8.55 13.38
CA GLU A 50 -15.63 -9.19 14.43
C GLU A 50 -14.29 -8.49 14.68
N ILE A 51 -13.71 -7.87 13.66
CA ILE A 51 -12.49 -7.06 13.80
C ILE A 51 -12.82 -5.71 14.44
N LEU A 52 -13.96 -5.12 14.06
CA LEU A 52 -14.41 -3.84 14.58
C LEU A 52 -14.84 -3.94 16.05
N ASP A 53 -15.46 -5.04 16.44
CA ASP A 53 -15.81 -5.35 17.83
C ASP A 53 -14.56 -5.47 18.69
N ALA A 54 -13.48 -6.07 18.17
CA ALA A 54 -12.19 -6.11 18.86
C ALA A 54 -11.60 -4.71 19.11
N ALA A 55 -12.00 -3.69 18.33
CA ALA A 55 -11.59 -2.31 18.55
C ALA A 55 -12.22 -1.69 19.80
N ALA A 56 -13.32 -2.24 20.33
CA ALA A 56 -13.96 -1.72 21.55
C ALA A 56 -13.09 -1.92 22.80
N ASP A 57 -12.26 -2.97 22.81
CA ASP A 57 -11.38 -3.34 23.93
C ASP A 57 -9.90 -2.98 23.67
N ARG A 58 -9.60 -2.23 22.60
CA ARG A 58 -8.25 -1.88 22.16
C ARG A 58 -8.18 -0.43 21.71
N GLU A 59 -6.96 0.11 21.62
CA GLU A 59 -6.72 1.39 20.96
C GLU A 59 -6.69 1.19 19.42
N PRO A 60 -7.67 1.71 18.65
CA PRO A 60 -7.70 1.54 17.20
C PRO A 60 -6.65 2.44 16.53
N VAL A 61 -5.93 1.91 15.55
CA VAL A 61 -4.95 2.66 14.74
C VAL A 61 -5.09 2.27 13.28
N VAL A 62 -5.05 3.23 12.37
CA VAL A 62 -4.99 2.96 10.92
C VAL A 62 -3.57 3.20 10.42
N VAL A 63 -3.06 2.28 9.59
CA VAL A 63 -1.78 2.41 8.90
C VAL A 63 -2.01 2.19 7.41
N LEU A 64 -1.79 3.23 6.62
CA LEU A 64 -1.86 3.18 5.17
C LEU A 64 -0.48 2.89 4.61
N THR A 65 -0.33 1.90 3.73
CA THR A 65 0.93 1.65 3.00
C THR A 65 1.17 2.66 1.87
N ALA A 66 0.10 3.30 1.41
CA ALA A 66 0.11 4.37 0.44
C ALA A 66 -1.08 5.32 0.67
N PRO A 67 -0.98 6.61 0.30
CA PRO A 67 -2.05 7.57 0.59
C PRO A 67 -3.37 7.22 -0.14
N TRP A 68 -3.31 6.69 -1.36
CA TRP A 68 -4.48 6.20 -2.11
C TRP A 68 -5.13 4.94 -1.53
N HIS A 69 -4.57 4.34 -0.47
CA HIS A 69 -5.21 3.25 0.26
C HIS A 69 -6.16 3.72 1.36
N GLU A 70 -6.42 5.03 1.46
CA GLU A 70 -7.26 5.63 2.50
C GLU A 70 -8.61 4.93 2.67
N ARG A 71 -9.34 4.64 1.59
CA ARG A 71 -10.55 3.80 1.59
C ARG A 71 -11.45 4.09 2.80
N ASP A 72 -11.68 3.10 3.68
CA ASP A 72 -12.57 3.25 4.83
C ASP A 72 -11.95 4.00 6.01
N ALA A 73 -10.69 4.44 5.92
CA ALA A 73 -9.97 5.13 6.99
C ALA A 73 -10.75 6.33 7.51
N GLN A 74 -11.36 7.15 6.64
CA GLN A 74 -12.16 8.29 7.09
C GLN A 74 -13.31 7.85 8.00
N SER A 75 -14.07 6.83 7.60
CA SER A 75 -15.16 6.30 8.42
C SER A 75 -14.69 5.71 9.75
N LEU A 76 -13.48 5.14 9.79
CA LEU A 76 -12.86 4.61 11.00
C LEU A 76 -12.40 5.73 11.94
N VAL A 77 -11.84 6.83 11.41
CA VAL A 77 -11.53 8.03 12.19
C VAL A 77 -12.80 8.60 12.80
N GLU A 78 -13.85 8.78 12.00
CA GLU A 78 -15.13 9.35 12.46
C GLU A 78 -15.80 8.48 13.52
N ARG A 79 -15.76 7.15 13.36
CA ARG A 79 -16.44 6.21 14.27
C ARG A 79 -15.63 5.89 15.53
N LEU A 80 -14.30 5.78 15.40
CA LEU A 80 -13.44 5.22 16.45
C LEU A 80 -12.40 6.22 17.00
N GLY A 81 -12.26 7.40 16.39
CA GLY A 81 -11.21 8.36 16.75
C GLY A 81 -9.79 7.85 16.49
N ALA A 82 -9.63 6.87 15.59
CA ALA A 82 -8.35 6.22 15.33
C ALA A 82 -7.34 7.21 14.72
N PRO A 83 -6.10 7.34 15.24
CA PRO A 83 -5.04 8.03 14.53
C PRO A 83 -4.68 7.29 13.24
N VAL A 84 -4.23 8.04 12.25
CA VAL A 84 -3.85 7.51 10.93
C VAL A 84 -2.37 7.77 10.69
N PHE A 85 -1.61 6.69 10.54
CA PHE A 85 -0.26 6.73 10.00
C PHE A 85 -0.33 6.58 8.48
N THR A 86 0.20 7.54 7.73
CA THR A 86 0.17 7.50 6.27
C THR A 86 1.44 8.10 5.65
N PRO A 87 1.92 7.60 4.51
CA PRO A 87 2.87 8.33 3.69
C PRO A 87 2.25 9.66 3.22
N PRO A 88 3.07 10.67 2.90
CA PRO A 88 2.57 11.91 2.36
C PRO A 88 1.92 11.70 0.99
N PRO A 89 0.84 12.44 0.67
CA PRO A 89 0.25 12.44 -0.66
C PRO A 89 1.21 13.04 -1.71
N ASP A 90 1.03 12.66 -2.98
CA ASP A 90 1.85 13.17 -4.10
C ASP A 90 1.77 14.72 -4.17
N THR A 91 2.93 15.37 -4.33
CA THR A 91 3.03 16.80 -4.68
C THR A 91 3.05 17.00 -6.21
N ALA A 92 2.95 18.24 -6.67
CA ALA A 92 3.15 18.57 -8.09
C ALA A 92 4.49 18.05 -8.62
N ASP A 93 5.57 18.23 -7.86
CA ASP A 93 6.90 17.73 -8.24
C ASP A 93 6.94 16.20 -8.33
N ASP A 94 6.16 15.51 -7.50
CA ASP A 94 6.03 14.05 -7.59
C ASP A 94 5.34 13.62 -8.88
N LEU A 95 4.35 14.37 -9.36
CA LEU A 95 3.71 14.07 -10.63
C LEU A 95 4.70 14.15 -11.80
N VAL A 96 5.55 15.19 -11.80
CA VAL A 96 6.63 15.34 -12.80
C VAL A 96 7.56 14.13 -12.74
N ARG A 97 8.02 13.75 -11.55
CA ARG A 97 8.94 12.61 -11.38
C ARG A 97 8.31 11.27 -11.76
N LYS A 98 7.06 11.04 -11.36
CA LYS A 98 6.38 9.74 -11.45
C LYS A 98 5.80 9.46 -12.83
N TYR A 99 5.20 10.48 -13.44
CA TYR A 99 4.45 10.36 -14.68
C TYR A 99 5.10 11.10 -15.86
N GLY A 100 6.14 11.91 -15.63
CA GLY A 100 6.78 12.70 -16.68
C GLY A 100 5.89 13.83 -17.21
N ILE A 101 4.89 14.26 -16.43
CA ILE A 101 4.00 15.36 -16.77
C ILE A 101 4.82 16.66 -16.77
N ALA A 102 4.66 17.49 -17.79
CA ALA A 102 5.37 18.77 -17.83
C ALA A 102 4.83 19.69 -16.72
N PRO A 103 5.69 20.42 -15.97
CA PRO A 103 5.24 21.29 -14.88
C PRO A 103 4.15 22.28 -15.30
N GLU A 104 4.16 22.74 -16.55
CA GLU A 104 3.20 23.69 -17.11
C GLU A 104 1.81 23.08 -17.34
N GLU A 105 1.72 21.75 -17.40
CA GLU A 105 0.46 21.02 -17.48
C GLU A 105 -0.19 20.83 -16.10
N ILE A 106 0.57 21.03 -15.02
CA ILE A 106 0.09 20.90 -13.65
C ILE A 106 -0.61 22.19 -13.22
N PRO A 107 -1.88 22.13 -12.78
CA PRO A 107 -2.58 23.31 -12.26
C PRO A 107 -1.84 23.96 -11.11
N GLU A 108 -1.78 25.30 -11.10
CA GLU A 108 -1.20 26.04 -9.99
C GLU A 108 -1.91 25.71 -8.67
N GLY A 109 -1.13 25.40 -7.63
CA GLY A 109 -1.66 25.02 -6.31
C GLY A 109 -2.25 23.60 -6.24
N TRP A 110 -2.05 22.77 -7.26
CA TRP A 110 -2.48 21.37 -7.23
C TRP A 110 -1.88 20.60 -6.05
N HIS A 111 -2.71 19.77 -5.44
CA HIS A 111 -2.34 18.83 -4.39
C HIS A 111 -3.12 17.53 -4.63
N SER A 112 -2.53 16.39 -4.32
CA SER A 112 -3.26 15.12 -4.44
C SER A 112 -4.52 15.14 -3.55
N PRO A 113 -5.66 14.61 -4.04
CA PRO A 113 -6.85 14.46 -3.23
C PRO A 113 -6.70 13.39 -2.14
N ASP A 114 -5.74 12.48 -2.29
CA ASP A 114 -5.49 11.41 -1.32
C ASP A 114 -5.20 12.04 0.06
N VAL A 115 -5.86 11.52 1.09
CA VAL A 115 -5.79 11.93 2.50
C VAL A 115 -6.05 13.43 2.73
N ALA A 116 -6.62 14.14 1.77
CA ALA A 116 -6.89 15.57 1.90
C ALA A 116 -7.92 15.87 3.01
N TRP A 117 -8.90 14.97 3.20
CA TRP A 117 -9.86 15.06 4.31
C TRP A 117 -9.14 15.01 5.67
N LEU A 118 -8.14 14.14 5.80
CA LEU A 118 -7.39 13.95 7.03
C LEU A 118 -6.52 15.18 7.34
N LEU A 119 -5.76 15.64 6.35
CA LEU A 119 -4.79 16.74 6.51
C LEU A 119 -5.44 18.12 6.62
N LYS A 120 -6.65 18.31 6.07
CA LYS A 120 -7.37 19.58 6.13
C LYS A 120 -8.38 19.66 7.26
N ALA A 121 -9.09 18.57 7.56
CA ALA A 121 -10.19 18.57 8.54
C ALA A 121 -9.76 18.26 9.99
N GLY A 122 -8.47 18.00 10.22
CA GLY A 122 -7.89 17.96 11.57
C GLY A 122 -8.01 16.63 12.30
N GLY A 123 -8.05 15.50 11.59
CA GLY A 123 -7.83 14.18 12.21
C GLY A 123 -6.38 14.02 12.70
N GLU A 124 -6.12 13.08 13.60
CA GLU A 124 -4.77 12.82 14.10
C GLU A 124 -3.93 12.07 13.05
N ALA A 125 -3.18 12.84 12.25
CA ALA A 125 -2.36 12.35 11.16
C ALA A 125 -0.88 12.25 11.55
N HIS A 126 -0.26 11.09 11.31
CA HIS A 126 1.16 10.85 11.50
C HIS A 126 1.81 10.51 10.16
N LEU A 127 2.48 11.49 9.56
CA LEU A 127 3.18 11.27 8.30
C LEU A 127 4.45 10.45 8.51
N TYR A 128 4.71 9.49 7.62
CA TYR A 128 5.93 8.68 7.67
C TYR A 128 6.48 8.35 6.27
N GLY A 129 7.77 8.02 6.20
CA GLY A 129 8.50 7.71 4.98
C GLY A 129 9.35 6.45 5.10
N ALA A 130 9.97 6.06 4.00
CA ALA A 130 10.95 4.97 4.01
C ALA A 130 12.13 5.29 4.95
N GLY A 131 12.48 4.33 5.81
CA GLY A 131 13.51 4.45 6.84
C GLY A 131 12.98 4.80 8.23
N ASP A 132 11.70 5.18 8.35
CA ASP A 132 11.10 5.52 9.64
C ASP A 132 10.77 4.27 10.47
N ARG A 133 10.93 4.41 11.79
CA ARG A 133 10.38 3.48 12.78
C ARG A 133 9.24 4.15 13.52
N LEU A 134 8.03 3.67 13.28
CA LEU A 134 6.81 4.20 13.86
C LEU A 134 6.75 3.82 15.36
N PRO A 135 6.15 4.68 16.21
CA PRO A 135 6.03 4.44 17.66
C PRO A 135 5.14 3.23 18.03
N ILE A 136 4.48 2.63 17.04
CA ILE A 136 3.65 1.43 17.14
C ILE A 136 4.40 0.14 16.76
N GLY A 137 5.73 0.18 16.68
CA GLY A 137 6.56 -1.00 16.47
C GLY A 137 6.61 -1.50 15.02
N ILE A 138 6.42 -0.58 14.07
CA ILE A 138 6.45 -0.84 12.63
C ILE A 138 7.63 -0.09 12.03
N GLU A 139 8.37 -0.73 11.14
CA GLU A 139 9.46 -0.11 10.38
C GLU A 139 9.07 -0.03 8.91
N ALA A 140 9.27 1.14 8.30
CA ALA A 140 8.91 1.41 6.92
C ALA A 140 10.12 1.28 5.99
N PHE A 141 9.94 0.52 4.92
CA PHE A 141 10.94 0.27 3.88
C PHE A 141 10.47 0.86 2.54
N PRO A 142 11.40 1.22 1.65
CA PRO A 142 11.04 1.72 0.33
C PRO A 142 10.29 0.64 -0.46
N GLY A 143 9.25 1.06 -1.17
CA GLY A 143 8.52 0.22 -2.11
C GLY A 143 8.73 0.64 -3.57
N ARG A 144 7.70 0.49 -4.41
CA ARG A 144 7.74 0.86 -5.84
C ARG A 144 7.65 2.38 -6.10
N SER A 145 7.27 3.15 -5.08
CA SER A 145 7.05 4.60 -5.09
C SER A 145 7.68 5.21 -3.84
N HIS A 146 7.90 6.53 -3.83
CA HIS A 146 8.34 7.24 -2.62
C HIS A 146 7.29 7.16 -1.48
N ASN A 147 6.00 7.06 -1.84
CA ASN A 147 4.86 6.96 -0.93
C ASN A 147 4.07 5.65 -1.07
N ASP A 148 4.69 4.60 -1.62
CA ASP A 148 4.23 3.21 -1.51
C ASP A 148 5.29 2.48 -0.70
N LEU A 149 4.96 2.17 0.55
CA LEU A 149 5.91 1.68 1.52
C LEU A 149 5.63 0.23 1.90
N VAL A 150 6.71 -0.50 2.17
CA VAL A 150 6.65 -1.86 2.70
C VAL A 150 6.90 -1.83 4.19
N LEU A 151 6.01 -2.44 4.96
CA LEU A 151 6.01 -2.36 6.41
C LEU A 151 6.50 -3.66 7.02
N TRP A 152 7.49 -3.56 7.90
CA TRP A 152 7.96 -4.67 8.72
C TRP A 152 7.37 -4.55 10.13
N ILE A 153 6.79 -5.65 10.60
CA ILE A 153 6.18 -5.76 11.92
C ILE A 153 6.98 -6.77 12.74
N GLU A 154 7.98 -6.27 13.47
CA GLU A 154 8.96 -7.10 14.19
C GLU A 154 8.30 -8.14 15.11
N ARG A 155 7.29 -7.69 15.86
CA ARG A 155 6.62 -8.48 16.91
C ARG A 155 6.04 -9.80 16.42
N VAL A 156 5.40 -9.78 15.26
CA VAL A 156 4.78 -10.96 14.65
C VAL A 156 5.55 -11.42 13.42
N SER A 157 6.76 -10.87 13.25
CA SER A 157 7.67 -11.15 12.16
C SER A 157 7.03 -11.08 10.77
N ALA A 158 6.07 -10.17 10.56
CA ALA A 158 5.28 -10.07 9.32
C ALA A 158 5.69 -8.87 8.47
N VAL A 159 5.45 -8.98 7.16
CA VAL A 159 5.64 -7.89 6.19
C VAL A 159 4.28 -7.54 5.59
N VAL A 160 3.96 -6.26 5.42
CA VAL A 160 2.81 -5.77 4.64
C VAL A 160 3.36 -4.98 3.46
N THR A 161 3.11 -5.44 2.24
CA THR A 161 3.86 -4.99 1.05
C THR A 161 3.17 -3.92 0.20
N GLY A 162 1.97 -3.47 0.59
CA GLY A 162 1.19 -2.54 -0.23
C GLY A 162 1.00 -3.06 -1.66
N ASP A 163 1.27 -2.20 -2.65
CA ASP A 163 1.27 -2.57 -4.07
C ASP A 163 2.68 -2.94 -4.59
N SER A 164 3.71 -2.81 -3.75
CA SER A 164 5.11 -3.04 -4.13
C SER A 164 5.42 -4.51 -4.42
N LEU A 165 4.67 -5.43 -3.81
CA LEU A 165 4.76 -6.87 -4.06
C LEU A 165 3.37 -7.49 -4.02
N VAL A 166 2.98 -8.17 -5.10
CA VAL A 166 1.67 -8.81 -5.26
C VAL A 166 1.82 -10.31 -5.53
N ASP A 167 0.78 -11.08 -5.22
CA ASP A 167 0.67 -12.50 -5.61
C ASP A 167 -0.74 -12.78 -6.15
N PHE A 168 -0.81 -12.92 -7.48
CA PHE A 168 -2.02 -13.27 -8.22
C PHE A 168 -2.17 -14.78 -8.46
N GLY A 169 -1.59 -15.61 -7.59
CA GLY A 169 -1.61 -17.07 -7.68
C GLY A 169 -0.48 -17.66 -8.53
N ARG A 170 0.45 -16.83 -9.00
CA ARG A 170 1.66 -17.24 -9.75
C ARG A 170 2.95 -17.05 -8.96
N GLY A 171 2.84 -16.73 -7.66
CA GLY A 171 3.96 -16.35 -6.83
C GLY A 171 4.19 -14.85 -6.83
N PHE A 172 5.18 -14.42 -6.05
CA PHE A 172 5.44 -13.00 -5.81
C PHE A 172 6.03 -12.30 -7.03
N GLU A 173 5.38 -11.20 -7.41
CA GLU A 173 5.85 -10.33 -8.48
C GLU A 173 5.81 -8.86 -8.07
N VAL A 174 6.77 -8.09 -8.60
CA VAL A 174 6.71 -6.63 -8.62
C VAL A 174 5.93 -6.28 -9.90
N PRO A 175 4.73 -5.70 -9.78
CA PRO A 175 3.86 -5.50 -10.93
C PRO A 175 4.47 -4.46 -11.88
N ARG A 176 4.69 -4.87 -13.14
CA ARG A 176 5.40 -4.06 -14.14
C ARG A 176 4.52 -2.95 -14.69
N GLU A 177 3.21 -3.19 -14.70
CA GLU A 177 2.14 -2.32 -15.16
C GLU A 177 2.06 -1.02 -14.35
N VAL A 178 2.67 -0.99 -13.16
CA VAL A 178 2.60 0.14 -12.22
C VAL A 178 3.95 0.63 -11.71
N LEU A 179 5.03 0.32 -12.44
CA LEU A 179 6.32 0.94 -12.21
C LEU A 179 6.31 2.38 -12.71
N GLN A 180 6.90 3.27 -11.91
CA GLN A 180 6.99 4.69 -12.25
C GLN A 180 8.00 4.93 -13.35
N HIS A 181 7.95 6.13 -13.95
CA HIS A 181 8.95 6.53 -14.94
C HIS A 181 10.38 6.39 -14.38
N GLY A 182 11.23 5.63 -15.09
CA GLY A 182 12.63 5.40 -14.70
C GLY A 182 12.84 4.43 -13.52
N VAL A 183 11.79 3.82 -12.96
CA VAL A 183 11.90 2.83 -11.89
C VAL A 183 11.89 1.42 -12.48
N THR A 184 12.92 0.63 -12.15
CA THR A 184 13.05 -0.76 -12.59
C THR A 184 12.63 -1.73 -11.48
N ARG A 185 12.22 -2.94 -11.88
CA ARG A 185 11.96 -4.04 -10.95
C ARG A 185 13.17 -4.31 -10.05
N GLU A 186 14.37 -4.30 -10.63
CA GLU A 186 15.62 -4.59 -9.93
C GLU A 186 15.88 -3.58 -8.82
N ARG A 187 15.56 -2.30 -9.05
CA ARG A 187 15.69 -1.25 -8.05
C ARG A 187 14.69 -1.40 -6.90
N VAL A 188 13.45 -1.80 -7.20
CA VAL A 188 12.46 -2.13 -6.15
C VAL A 188 12.96 -3.31 -5.32
N VAL A 189 13.40 -4.39 -5.97
CA VAL A 189 13.95 -5.57 -5.28
C VAL A 189 15.16 -5.21 -4.43
N GLU A 190 16.04 -4.33 -4.91
CA GLU A 190 17.19 -3.82 -4.14
C GLU A 190 16.74 -3.11 -2.86
N GLY A 191 15.72 -2.25 -2.96
CA GLY A 191 15.12 -1.56 -1.82
C GLY A 191 14.52 -2.50 -0.78
N LEU A 192 14.06 -3.68 -1.19
CA LEU A 192 13.52 -4.71 -0.30
C LEU A 192 14.59 -5.61 0.34
N ARG A 193 15.84 -5.57 -0.12
CA ARG A 193 16.91 -6.45 0.41
C ARG A 193 17.13 -6.32 1.93
N PRO A 194 17.01 -5.14 2.56
CA PRO A 194 17.11 -5.01 4.01
C PRO A 194 16.12 -5.90 4.78
N LEU A 195 14.93 -6.21 4.22
CA LEU A 195 13.94 -7.09 4.86
C LEU A 195 14.46 -8.52 5.08
N PHE A 196 15.44 -8.98 4.31
CA PHE A 196 16.08 -10.29 4.54
C PHE A 196 16.92 -10.33 5.82
N ARG A 197 17.32 -9.17 6.36
CA ARG A 197 18.04 -9.08 7.64
C ARG A 197 17.09 -9.16 8.84
N CYS A 198 15.84 -8.78 8.64
CA CYS A 198 14.76 -9.05 9.58
C CYS A 198 14.46 -10.56 9.56
N ARG A 199 14.46 -11.25 10.72
CA ARG A 199 14.09 -12.68 10.79
C ARG A 199 12.61 -12.85 10.44
N SER A 200 12.28 -12.92 9.15
CA SER A 200 10.94 -12.72 8.61
C SER A 200 10.13 -14.01 8.42
N ARG A 201 8.87 -13.97 8.87
CA ARG A 201 7.75 -14.83 8.44
C ARG A 201 6.80 -13.99 7.61
N TRP A 202 6.95 -14.06 6.31
CA TRP A 202 6.21 -13.21 5.38
C TRP A 202 4.69 -13.46 5.41
N CYS A 203 3.89 -12.40 5.57
CA CYS A 203 2.45 -12.41 5.38
C CYS A 203 2.14 -11.71 4.06
N PHE A 204 1.32 -12.33 3.20
CA PHE A 204 1.18 -11.87 1.82
C PHE A 204 -0.28 -11.74 1.39
N ARG A 205 -0.48 -10.86 0.40
CA ARG A 205 -1.67 -10.75 -0.44
C ARG A 205 -1.78 -12.01 -1.29
N ARG A 206 -2.25 -13.13 -0.71
CA ARG A 206 -2.46 -14.39 -1.45
C ARG A 206 -3.87 -14.38 -2.01
N THR A 207 -4.02 -14.28 -3.34
CA THR A 207 -5.26 -14.65 -4.02
C THR A 207 -5.30 -16.18 -4.14
N GLU A 208 -6.02 -16.84 -3.23
CA GLU A 208 -6.23 -18.29 -3.34
C GLU A 208 -7.32 -18.59 -4.37
N HIS A 209 -6.95 -18.74 -5.64
CA HIS A 209 -7.67 -19.64 -6.53
C HIS A 209 -7.11 -21.05 -6.34
N ARG A 210 -7.83 -21.85 -5.56
CA ARG A 210 -7.48 -23.23 -5.23
C ARG A 210 -7.54 -24.12 -6.48
N GLN A 211 -6.40 -24.51 -7.04
CA GLN A 211 -6.22 -25.84 -7.63
C GLN A 211 -4.91 -26.44 -7.09
N THR A 212 -5.04 -27.62 -6.50
CA THR A 212 -4.01 -28.39 -5.79
C THR A 212 -2.98 -29.01 -6.73
N VAL A 213 -1.68 -28.74 -6.53
CA VAL A 213 -0.54 -29.58 -6.98
C VAL A 213 0.62 -29.42 -5.95
N PRO A 214 1.38 -30.49 -5.60
CA PRO A 214 2.12 -30.55 -4.33
C PRO A 214 3.50 -29.89 -4.36
N ARG A 215 4.03 -29.68 -3.15
CA ARG A 215 5.33 -29.08 -2.79
C ARG A 215 6.51 -29.51 -3.68
N SER A 216 7.27 -28.54 -4.16
CA SER A 216 8.69 -28.68 -4.49
C SER A 216 9.50 -27.55 -3.83
N ASN A 217 10.64 -27.94 -3.25
CA ASN A 217 11.69 -27.05 -2.76
C ASN A 217 12.38 -26.40 -3.97
N GLU A 218 12.22 -25.11 -4.20
CA GLU A 218 13.03 -24.43 -5.24
C GLU A 218 13.59 -23.10 -4.73
N ARG A 219 14.92 -22.99 -4.88
CA ARG A 219 15.76 -21.85 -4.53
C ARG A 219 15.48 -20.72 -5.52
N PHE A 220 15.70 -19.49 -5.07
CA PHE A 220 15.78 -18.30 -5.94
C PHE A 220 16.76 -18.55 -7.10
N PRO A 221 16.40 -18.29 -8.36
CA PRO A 221 17.37 -18.25 -9.45
C PRO A 221 18.24 -17.00 -9.32
N GLU A 222 19.55 -17.18 -9.49
CA GLU A 222 20.57 -16.13 -9.50
C GLU A 222 20.32 -15.06 -10.56
N ALA A 223 20.88 -13.89 -10.27
CA ALA A 223 20.92 -12.71 -11.10
C ALA A 223 21.74 -12.96 -12.37
N ASP A 224 21.09 -13.10 -13.51
CA ASP A 224 21.62 -12.63 -14.80
C ASP A 224 20.54 -12.65 -15.89
N ALA A 225 20.10 -11.45 -16.30
CA ALA A 225 19.61 -11.12 -17.65
C ALA A 225 19.21 -9.64 -17.68
N VAL A 226 20.19 -8.74 -17.80
CA VAL A 226 19.93 -7.34 -18.15
C VAL A 226 19.68 -7.24 -19.66
N ARG A 227 18.45 -6.94 -20.08
CA ARG A 227 18.16 -6.30 -21.38
C ARG A 227 16.90 -5.43 -21.31
N ARG A 228 17.02 -4.26 -21.96
CA ARG A 228 16.10 -3.10 -21.97
C ARG A 228 14.62 -3.45 -21.89
N LEU A 229 13.94 -2.82 -20.94
CA LEU A 229 12.49 -2.66 -20.94
C LEU A 229 12.21 -1.19 -20.63
N GLU A 230 11.88 -0.43 -21.66
CA GLU A 230 11.19 0.84 -21.50
C GLU A 230 9.78 0.49 -21.01
N GLY A 231 9.52 0.73 -19.73
CA GLY A 231 8.18 0.62 -19.16
C GLY A 231 7.30 1.74 -19.71
N THR A 232 6.05 1.41 -20.04
CA THR A 232 5.04 2.44 -20.30
C THR A 232 4.74 3.15 -18.97
N PRO A 233 4.79 4.49 -18.90
CA PRO A 233 4.44 5.22 -17.68
C PRO A 233 3.05 4.83 -17.20
N LEU A 234 2.87 4.81 -15.87
CA LEU A 234 1.56 4.70 -15.25
C LEU A 234 0.57 5.70 -15.89
N PRO A 235 -0.67 5.28 -16.22
CA PRO A 235 -1.70 6.24 -16.62
C PRO A 235 -2.06 7.12 -15.41
N PHE A 236 -1.88 8.44 -15.56
CA PHE A 236 -2.35 9.41 -14.60
C PHE A 236 -3.89 9.35 -14.51
N LYS A 237 -4.44 9.14 -13.30
CA LYS A 237 -5.90 9.00 -13.06
C LYS A 237 -6.70 10.30 -13.29
N GLY A 238 -6.05 11.41 -13.64
CA GLY A 238 -6.68 12.73 -13.79
C GLY A 238 -6.48 13.61 -12.55
N TRP A 239 -6.87 14.89 -12.64
CA TRP A 239 -6.57 15.91 -11.64
C TRP A 239 -7.44 15.87 -10.36
N GLY A 240 -8.37 14.92 -10.28
CA GLY A 240 -9.42 14.84 -9.24
C GLY A 240 -10.65 15.68 -9.57
N ASP A 241 -11.79 15.33 -8.97
CA ASP A 241 -13.03 16.09 -9.09
C ASP A 241 -12.90 17.44 -8.35
N GLY A 242 -12.63 18.51 -9.09
CA GLY A 242 -12.51 19.86 -8.52
C GLY A 242 -11.51 20.77 -9.22
N VAL A 243 -10.65 20.23 -10.10
CA VAL A 243 -9.74 21.04 -10.91
C VAL A 243 -10.43 21.41 -12.23
N PRO A 244 -10.78 22.70 -12.47
CA PRO A 244 -11.33 23.10 -13.75
C PRO A 244 -10.33 22.78 -14.88
N PRO A 245 -10.78 22.32 -16.06
CA PRO A 245 -9.88 22.03 -17.17
C PRO A 245 -9.07 23.30 -17.47
N ALA A 246 -7.74 23.18 -17.42
CA ALA A 246 -6.84 24.28 -17.78
C ALA A 246 -7.24 24.77 -19.17
N THR A 247 -7.66 26.03 -19.25
CA THR A 247 -7.96 26.66 -20.53
C THR A 247 -6.65 26.76 -21.29
N ARG A 248 -6.47 25.89 -22.29
CA ARG A 248 -5.37 26.00 -23.26
C ARG A 248 -5.43 27.41 -23.84
N ARG A 249 -4.42 28.23 -23.53
CA ARG A 249 -4.15 29.49 -24.25
C ARG A 249 -3.14 29.24 -25.34
#